data_AF-A0A151X4V2-F1
#
_entry.id   AF-A0A151X4V2-F1
#
_cell.length_a   1.000
_cell.length_b   1.000
_cell.length_c   1.000
_cell.angle_alpha   90.00
_cell.angle_beta   90.00
_cell.angle_gamma   90.00
#
_symmetry.space_group_name_H-M   'P 1'
#
loop_
_entity.id
_entity.type
_entity.pdbx_description
1 polymer ?
#
loop_
_entity_poly.entity_id
_entity_poly.type
_entity_poly.pdbx_seq_one_letter_code
_entity_poly.pdbx_strand_id
1 'polypeptide(L)'
;MYSVNARAGITRAFRVHRELHGNTELIETCTEIVNRNPRNLERLRIARKPSGYHLNKPGHMYWHKLFLIKKLRYVTAEVRHFENGPVVSVSSAEWALKKQLYRTTDSSAYINIGRVLAQRCLEAGICEMQIDAALTGNKCELLIKELEKNNIILTEPQVYQYPNSWDRYRPEKPWEIHE
;
A
#
# COMPACT_ATOMS: atom_id res chain seq x y z
N MET A 1 -3.96 -2.87 -74.97
CA MET A 1 -2.61 -2.82 -74.37
C MET A 1 -2.79 -2.66 -72.86
N TYR A 2 -2.45 -3.71 -72.10
CA TYR A 2 -2.62 -3.75 -70.65
C TYR A 2 -1.51 -2.93 -69.96
N SER A 3 -1.90 -1.96 -69.14
CA SER A 3 -0.98 -1.29 -68.21
C SER A 3 -1.10 -1.97 -66.84
N VAL A 4 -0.02 -2.63 -66.41
CA VAL A 4 0.06 -3.30 -65.12
C VAL A 4 0.37 -2.25 -64.05
N ASN A 5 -0.62 -1.92 -63.22
CA ASN A 5 -0.43 -1.07 -62.05
C ASN A 5 0.33 -1.85 -60.96
N ALA A 6 1.66 -1.73 -60.94
CA ALA A 6 2.48 -2.21 -59.84
C ALA A 6 2.31 -1.29 -58.63
N ARG A 7 1.38 -1.63 -57.72
CA ARG A 7 1.34 -1.04 -56.37
C ARG A 7 2.52 -1.58 -55.57
N ALA A 8 3.60 -0.81 -55.49
CA ALA A 8 4.67 -1.05 -54.53
C ALA A 8 4.12 -0.83 -53.11
N GLY A 9 3.85 -1.92 -52.39
CA GLY A 9 3.51 -1.87 -50.98
C GLY A 9 4.72 -1.37 -50.20
N ILE A 10 4.65 -0.16 -49.66
CA ILE A 10 5.63 0.34 -48.70
C ILE A 10 5.38 -0.39 -47.39
N THR A 11 6.01 -1.54 -47.20
CA THR A 11 6.12 -2.16 -45.88
C THR A 11 7.01 -1.26 -45.02
N ARG A 12 6.41 -0.43 -44.17
CA ARG A 12 7.12 0.22 -43.06
C ARG A 12 7.57 -0.86 -42.10
N ALA A 13 8.77 -1.40 -42.32
CA ALA A 13 9.48 -2.15 -41.32
C ALA A 13 9.85 -1.15 -40.20
N PHE A 14 9.10 -1.13 -39.11
CA PHE A 14 9.55 -0.55 -37.85
C PHE A 14 10.74 -1.38 -37.36
N ARG A 15 11.93 -1.08 -37.87
CA ARG A 15 13.18 -1.51 -37.22
C ARG A 15 13.32 -0.67 -35.96
N VAL A 16 12.84 -1.21 -34.84
CA VAL A 16 13.33 -0.78 -33.54
C VAL A 16 14.78 -1.28 -33.47
N HIS A 17 15.72 -0.46 -33.93
CA HIS A 17 17.11 -0.64 -33.55
C HIS A 17 17.14 -0.50 -32.03
N ARG A 18 17.35 -1.61 -31.32
CA ARG A 18 17.83 -1.54 -29.94
C ARG A 18 19.25 -1.02 -30.02
N GLU A 19 19.40 0.29 -29.97
CA GLU A 19 20.69 0.90 -29.74
C GLU A 19 21.11 0.53 -28.31
N LEU A 20 22.20 -0.23 -28.22
CA LEU A 20 22.83 -0.56 -26.94
C LEU A 20 23.63 0.67 -26.52
N HIS A 21 22.96 1.65 -25.92
CA HIS A 21 23.66 2.74 -25.25
C HIS A 21 24.40 2.20 -24.03
N GLY A 22 25.62 2.70 -23.81
CA GLY A 22 26.33 2.42 -22.57
C GLY A 22 25.55 2.99 -21.38
N ASN A 23 25.60 2.32 -20.23
CA ASN A 23 24.95 2.85 -19.01
C ASN A 23 25.42 4.27 -18.66
N THR A 24 26.67 4.61 -19.00
CA THR A 24 27.27 5.95 -18.78
C THR A 24 26.64 7.02 -19.67
N GLU A 25 26.50 6.75 -20.97
CA GLU A 25 25.87 7.66 -21.95
C GLU A 25 24.40 7.90 -21.61
N LEU A 26 23.71 6.86 -21.10
CA LEU A 26 22.34 6.97 -20.62
C LEU A 26 22.25 7.92 -19.42
N ILE A 27 23.16 7.82 -18.44
CA ILE A 27 23.17 8.69 -17.27
C ILE A 27 23.46 10.15 -17.67
N GLU A 28 24.42 10.38 -18.57
CA GLU A 28 24.78 11.73 -19.03
C GLU A 28 23.65 12.40 -19.83
N THR A 29 22.86 11.61 -20.56
CA THR A 29 21.74 12.10 -21.38
C THR A 29 20.40 12.10 -20.61
N CYS A 30 20.35 11.55 -19.39
CA CYS A 30 19.12 11.38 -18.62
C CYS A 30 18.57 12.74 -18.13
N THR A 31 17.46 13.18 -18.73
CA THR A 31 16.72 14.37 -18.29
C THR A 31 15.67 14.06 -17.21
N GLU A 32 15.11 12.85 -17.22
CA GLU A 32 14.00 12.45 -16.35
C GLU A 32 14.21 11.04 -15.79
N ILE A 33 13.84 10.84 -14.53
CA ILE A 33 13.90 9.55 -13.84
C ILE A 33 12.48 9.07 -13.58
N VAL A 34 12.11 7.95 -14.18
CA VAL A 34 10.77 7.37 -14.01
C VAL A 34 10.84 6.17 -13.08
N ASN A 35 10.34 6.34 -11.86
CA ASN A 35 10.15 5.23 -10.93
C ASN A 35 8.78 4.57 -11.16
N ARG A 36 8.79 3.25 -11.42
CA ARG A 36 7.57 2.45 -11.65
C ARG A 36 7.06 1.73 -10.40
N ASN A 37 7.71 1.87 -9.25
CA ASN A 37 7.25 1.26 -8.00
C ASN A 37 6.02 2.00 -7.45
N PRO A 38 4.84 1.34 -7.35
CA PRO A 38 3.62 1.99 -6.89
C PRO A 38 3.73 2.54 -5.45
N ARG A 39 4.50 1.86 -4.58
CA ARG A 39 4.63 2.25 -3.16
C ARG A 39 5.64 3.36 -2.90
N ASN A 40 6.37 3.81 -3.92
CA ASN A 40 7.44 4.81 -3.71
C ASN A 40 6.89 6.12 -3.14
N LEU A 41 5.81 6.63 -3.73
CA LEU A 41 5.22 7.91 -3.32
C LEU A 41 4.55 7.83 -1.94
N GLU A 42 4.02 6.65 -1.57
CA GLU A 42 3.45 6.41 -0.24
C GLU A 42 4.53 6.50 0.83
N ARG A 43 5.69 5.86 0.60
CA ARG A 43 6.83 5.90 1.55
C ARG A 43 7.42 7.29 1.69
N LEU A 44 7.45 8.08 0.63
CA LEU A 44 7.86 9.49 0.67
C LEU A 44 6.79 10.42 1.29
N ARG A 45 5.60 9.89 1.59
CA ARG A 45 4.42 10.63 2.07
C ARG A 45 3.89 11.69 1.10
N ILE A 46 4.24 11.62 -0.18
CA ILE A 46 3.78 12.56 -1.21
C ILE A 46 2.55 12.00 -1.95
N ALA A 47 2.32 10.69 -1.87
CA ALA A 47 1.18 10.05 -2.53
C ALA A 47 -0.15 10.69 -2.12
N ARG A 48 -1.00 10.94 -3.10
CA ARG A 48 -2.34 11.48 -2.87
C ARG A 48 -3.18 10.44 -2.11
N LYS A 49 -3.77 10.85 -0.98
CA LYS A 49 -4.84 10.09 -0.31
C LYS A 49 -6.19 10.41 -0.95
N PRO A 50 -7.17 9.48 -0.92
CA PRO A 50 -8.53 9.79 -1.35
C PRO A 50 -9.10 10.88 -0.43
N SER A 51 -9.35 12.06 -0.99
CA SER A 51 -9.90 13.20 -0.26
C SER A 51 -11.39 13.34 -0.55
N GLY A 52 -12.20 13.66 0.45
CA GLY A 52 -13.63 13.88 0.32
C GLY A 52 -14.46 12.93 1.19
N TYR A 53 -15.72 12.74 0.83
CA TYR A 53 -16.66 11.85 1.53
C TYR A 53 -16.76 12.12 3.05
N HIS A 54 -16.61 13.37 3.48
CA HIS A 54 -16.59 13.74 4.90
C HIS A 54 -17.87 13.38 5.67
N LEU A 55 -19.01 13.31 4.98
CA LEU A 55 -20.29 12.91 5.56
C LEU A 55 -20.45 11.38 5.68
N ASN A 56 -19.71 10.62 4.86
CA ASN A 56 -19.78 9.17 4.89
C ASN A 56 -18.85 8.64 5.96
N LYS A 57 -19.39 7.73 6.79
CA LYS A 57 -18.60 6.91 7.69
C LYS A 57 -18.57 5.50 7.11
N PRO A 58 -17.41 4.86 7.00
CA PRO A 58 -16.12 5.30 7.54
C PRO A 58 -15.30 6.20 6.60
N GLY A 59 -14.34 6.95 7.16
CA GLY A 59 -13.48 7.85 6.39
C GLY A 59 -12.61 7.13 5.35
N HIS A 60 -12.40 7.79 4.21
CA HIS A 60 -11.65 7.26 3.06
C HIS A 60 -10.22 7.81 2.92
N MET A 61 -9.78 8.68 3.83
CA MET A 61 -8.47 9.32 3.79
C MET A 61 -7.37 8.41 4.39
N TYR A 62 -6.93 7.40 3.63
CA TYR A 62 -5.85 6.49 4.03
C TYR A 62 -5.12 5.92 2.80
N TRP A 63 -3.88 5.45 2.97
CA TRP A 63 -3.23 4.57 1.99
C TRP A 63 -3.56 3.11 2.29
N HIS A 64 -3.26 2.67 3.51
CA HIS A 64 -3.54 1.35 4.06
C HIS A 64 -4.46 1.44 5.27
N LYS A 65 -5.52 0.63 5.28
CA LYS A 65 -6.47 0.57 6.39
C LYS A 65 -6.69 -0.86 6.85
N LEU A 66 -6.80 -1.04 8.17
CA LEU A 66 -7.17 -2.31 8.77
C LEU A 66 -8.67 -2.55 8.64
N PHE A 67 -9.03 -3.69 8.05
CA PHE A 67 -10.39 -4.19 7.93
C PHE A 67 -10.52 -5.51 8.67
N LEU A 68 -11.59 -5.64 9.45
CA LEU A 68 -11.88 -6.86 10.18
C LEU A 68 -13.24 -7.42 9.75
N ILE A 69 -13.22 -8.61 9.16
CA ILE A 69 -14.40 -9.32 8.69
C ILE A 69 -14.72 -10.42 9.69
N LYS A 70 -15.81 -10.21 10.45
CA LYS A 70 -16.32 -11.18 11.42
C LYS A 70 -17.37 -12.05 10.74
N LYS A 71 -17.09 -13.35 10.61
CA LYS A 71 -18.08 -14.35 10.19
C LYS A 71 -18.42 -15.27 11.36
N LEU A 72 -19.50 -16.04 11.24
CA LEU A 72 -19.99 -16.91 12.32
C LEU A 72 -18.94 -17.93 12.79
N ARG A 73 -18.14 -18.47 11.85
CA ARG A 73 -17.18 -19.56 12.12
C ARG A 73 -15.73 -19.12 12.17
N TYR A 74 -15.38 -17.93 11.71
CA TYR A 74 -14.00 -17.46 11.65
C TYR A 74 -13.95 -15.94 11.52
N VAL A 75 -12.77 -15.40 11.80
CA VAL A 75 -12.48 -13.97 11.77
C VAL A 75 -11.32 -13.77 10.82
N THR A 76 -11.44 -12.76 9.96
CA THR A 76 -10.40 -12.40 8.99
C THR A 76 -10.02 -10.95 9.18
N ALA A 77 -8.73 -10.69 9.32
CA ALA A 77 -8.16 -9.35 9.35
C ALA A 77 -7.41 -9.11 8.03
N GLU A 78 -7.64 -7.96 7.42
CA GLU A 78 -7.06 -7.58 6.13
C GLU A 78 -6.53 -6.15 6.22
N VAL A 79 -5.33 -5.93 5.71
CA VAL A 79 -4.82 -4.58 5.43
C VAL A 79 -5.11 -4.28 3.97
N ARG A 80 -6.00 -3.31 3.73
CA ARG A 80 -6.43 -2.94 2.38
C ARG A 80 -5.81 -1.62 1.95
N HIS A 81 -5.24 -1.60 0.76
CA HIS A 81 -4.93 -0.39 0.02
C HIS A 81 -6.22 0.26 -0.50
N PHE A 82 -6.25 1.59 -0.63
CA PHE A 82 -7.46 2.29 -1.10
C PHE A 82 -7.84 1.93 -2.54
N GLU A 83 -6.86 1.62 -3.40
CA GLU A 83 -7.09 1.29 -4.82
C GLU A 83 -6.94 -0.21 -5.11
N ASN A 84 -5.93 -0.86 -4.54
CA ASN A 84 -5.53 -2.23 -4.93
C ASN A 84 -6.29 -3.32 -4.14
N GLY A 85 -7.04 -2.93 -3.11
CA GLY A 85 -7.73 -3.87 -2.23
C GLY A 85 -6.80 -4.53 -1.19
N PRO A 86 -7.06 -5.78 -0.77
CA PRO A 86 -6.33 -6.44 0.32
C PRO A 86 -4.89 -6.76 -0.08
N VAL A 87 -3.93 -6.20 0.65
CA VAL A 87 -2.48 -6.43 0.46
C VAL A 87 -1.99 -7.56 1.36
N VAL A 88 -2.37 -7.53 2.64
CA VAL A 88 -2.04 -8.56 3.62
C VAL A 88 -3.33 -9.05 4.25
N SER A 89 -3.53 -10.36 4.28
CA SER A 89 -4.69 -10.98 4.91
C SER A 89 -4.25 -12.04 5.92
N VAL A 90 -5.00 -12.16 7.01
CA VAL A 90 -4.87 -13.23 8.00
C VAL A 90 -6.26 -13.71 8.39
N SER A 91 -6.51 -15.00 8.28
CA SER A 91 -7.77 -15.60 8.73
C SER A 91 -7.55 -16.67 9.79
N SER A 92 -8.41 -16.73 10.80
CA SER A 92 -8.45 -17.88 11.71
C SER A 92 -8.89 -19.18 11.03
N ALA A 93 -9.39 -19.10 9.78
CA ALA A 93 -9.65 -20.27 8.95
C ALA A 93 -8.39 -20.89 8.35
N GLU A 94 -7.27 -20.16 8.29
CA GLU A 94 -6.00 -20.68 7.78
C GLU A 94 -5.54 -21.87 8.61
N TRP A 95 -5.17 -22.98 7.96
CA TRP A 95 -4.86 -24.22 8.66
C TRP A 95 -3.73 -24.06 9.69
N ALA A 96 -2.71 -23.25 9.37
CA ALA A 96 -1.58 -22.97 10.24
C ALA A 96 -2.00 -22.36 11.59
N LEU A 97 -2.99 -21.45 11.58
CA LEU A 97 -3.57 -20.86 12.79
C LEU A 97 -4.61 -21.78 13.42
N LYS A 98 -5.49 -22.35 12.59
CA LYS A 98 -6.62 -23.16 13.05
C LYS A 98 -6.17 -24.37 13.88
N LYS A 99 -5.05 -25.01 13.52
CA LYS A 99 -4.52 -26.16 14.28
C LYS A 99 -4.00 -25.79 15.68
N GLN A 100 -3.64 -24.53 15.89
CA GLN A 100 -3.14 -24.02 17.18
C GLN A 100 -4.24 -23.37 18.02
N LEU A 101 -5.41 -23.11 17.43
CA LEU A 101 -6.53 -22.46 18.08
C LEU A 101 -7.56 -23.50 18.51
N TYR A 102 -7.96 -23.44 19.78
CA TYR A 102 -9.11 -24.21 20.26
C TYR A 102 -10.41 -23.80 19.54
N ARG A 103 -10.61 -22.49 19.36
CA ARG A 103 -11.75 -21.92 18.64
C ARG A 103 -11.35 -20.66 17.87
N THR A 104 -11.95 -20.51 16.71
CA THR A 104 -11.59 -19.52 15.66
C THR A 104 -12.21 -18.15 15.85
N THR A 105 -13.06 -17.97 16.86
CA THR A 105 -13.84 -16.74 17.14
C THR A 105 -13.56 -16.14 18.52
N ASP A 106 -12.68 -16.78 19.28
CA ASP A 106 -12.42 -16.46 20.69
C ASP A 106 -11.35 -15.38 20.82
N SER A 107 -11.20 -14.82 22.02
CA SER A 107 -10.22 -13.75 22.28
C SER A 107 -8.79 -14.16 21.92
N SER A 108 -8.42 -15.43 22.14
CA SER A 108 -7.13 -15.99 21.73
C SER A 108 -6.93 -15.97 20.21
N ALA A 109 -8.00 -16.17 19.43
CA ALA A 109 -7.94 -16.05 17.97
C ALA A 109 -7.62 -14.61 17.54
N TYR A 110 -8.20 -13.60 18.19
CA TYR A 110 -7.91 -12.19 17.88
C TYR A 110 -6.46 -11.81 18.20
N ILE A 111 -5.93 -12.29 19.34
CA ILE A 111 -4.53 -12.08 19.74
C ILE A 111 -3.59 -12.72 18.72
N ASN A 112 -3.81 -13.98 18.37
CA ASN A 112 -2.93 -14.70 17.44
C ASN A 112 -3.05 -14.17 16.01
N ILE A 113 -4.24 -13.76 15.56
CA ILE A 113 -4.41 -13.03 14.30
C ILE A 113 -3.59 -11.74 14.33
N GLY A 114 -3.65 -10.95 15.40
CA GLY A 114 -2.88 -9.71 15.54
C GLY A 114 -1.37 -9.94 15.42
N ARG A 115 -0.84 -10.97 16.08
CA ARG A 115 0.57 -11.35 16.01
C ARG A 115 1.01 -11.73 14.60
N VAL A 116 0.28 -12.64 13.95
CA VAL A 116 0.61 -13.09 12.59
C VAL A 116 0.43 -11.96 11.58
N LEU A 117 -0.60 -11.13 11.75
CA LEU A 117 -0.82 -9.97 10.88
C LEU A 117 0.33 -8.99 11.02
N ALA A 118 0.76 -8.71 12.25
CA ALA A 118 1.86 -7.79 12.46
C ALA A 118 3.15 -8.28 11.82
N GLN A 119 3.48 -9.55 12.02
CA GLN A 119 4.64 -10.17 11.40
C GLN A 119 4.58 -10.08 9.86
N ARG A 120 3.45 -10.46 9.24
CA ARG A 120 3.28 -10.37 7.78
C ARG A 120 3.38 -8.94 7.27
N CYS A 121 2.87 -7.97 8.02
CA CYS A 121 2.97 -6.55 7.67
C CYS A 121 4.43 -6.07 7.70
N LEU A 122 5.19 -6.44 8.73
CA LEU A 122 6.62 -6.09 8.83
C LEU A 122 7.43 -6.75 7.69
N GLU A 123 7.18 -8.03 7.41
CA GLU A 123 7.80 -8.75 6.28
C GLU A 123 7.45 -8.11 4.92
N ALA A 124 6.23 -7.58 4.78
CA ALA A 124 5.79 -6.83 3.60
C ALA A 124 6.27 -5.36 3.57
N GLY A 125 6.93 -4.89 4.63
CA GLY A 125 7.35 -3.49 4.78
C GLY A 125 6.18 -2.50 4.91
N ILE A 126 5.10 -2.90 5.57
CA ILE A 126 3.96 -2.05 5.94
C ILE A 126 4.02 -1.85 7.46
N CYS A 127 4.45 -0.67 7.90
CA CYS A 127 4.58 -0.34 9.32
C CYS A 127 3.45 0.58 9.82
N GLU A 128 2.80 1.29 8.91
CA GLU A 128 1.80 2.32 9.21
C GLU A 128 0.46 1.91 8.56
N MET A 129 -0.64 2.00 9.31
CA MET A 129 -1.98 1.75 8.79
C MET A 129 -3.04 2.52 9.60
N GLN A 130 -4.14 2.89 8.95
CA GLN A 130 -5.25 3.57 9.61
C GLN A 130 -6.20 2.54 10.26
N ILE A 131 -6.66 2.82 11.47
CA ILE A 131 -7.76 2.09 12.11
C ILE A 131 -9.04 2.93 12.12
N ASP A 132 -10.17 2.23 11.99
CA ASP A 132 -11.48 2.80 12.12
C ASP A 132 -11.96 2.84 13.58
N ALA A 133 -12.60 3.92 14.00
CA ALA A 133 -13.13 4.05 15.36
C ALA A 133 -14.18 2.96 15.68
N ALA A 134 -14.89 2.44 14.67
CA ALA A 134 -15.84 1.35 14.83
C ALA A 134 -15.19 0.01 15.24
N LEU A 135 -13.87 -0.14 15.03
CA LEU A 135 -13.12 -1.33 15.45
C LEU A 135 -12.69 -1.25 16.92
N THR A 136 -12.77 -0.07 17.55
CA THR A 136 -12.43 0.12 18.94
C THR A 136 -13.55 -0.43 19.83
N GLY A 137 -13.29 -1.54 20.52
CA GLY A 137 -14.24 -2.22 21.40
C GLY A 137 -14.10 -3.75 21.43
N ASN A 138 -14.56 -4.37 22.52
CA ASN A 138 -14.66 -5.83 22.68
C ASN A 138 -13.33 -6.57 22.41
N LYS A 139 -13.38 -7.75 21.77
CA LYS A 139 -12.22 -8.57 21.41
C LYS A 139 -11.26 -7.89 20.42
N CYS A 140 -11.73 -6.86 19.69
CA CYS A 140 -10.89 -6.15 18.72
C CYS A 140 -9.77 -5.36 19.40
N GLU A 141 -9.99 -4.86 20.62
CA GLU A 141 -8.96 -4.16 21.38
C GLU A 141 -7.73 -5.03 21.66
N LEU A 142 -7.94 -6.33 21.87
CA LEU A 142 -6.84 -7.28 22.07
C LEU A 142 -5.98 -7.42 20.81
N LEU A 143 -6.62 -7.39 19.63
CA LEU A 143 -5.90 -7.39 18.36
C LEU A 143 -5.12 -6.09 18.18
N ILE A 144 -5.74 -4.94 18.46
CA ILE A 144 -5.12 -3.61 18.37
C ILE A 144 -3.87 -3.53 19.27
N LYS A 145 -4.00 -3.95 20.54
CA LYS A 145 -2.88 -3.99 21.49
C LYS A 145 -1.72 -4.87 21.01
N GLU A 146 -2.01 -6.00 20.37
CA GLU A 146 -0.97 -6.87 19.82
C GLU A 146 -0.31 -6.26 18.58
N LEU A 147 -1.02 -5.47 17.76
CA LEU A 147 -0.39 -4.72 16.66
C LEU A 147 0.57 -3.64 17.18
N GLU A 148 0.15 -2.87 18.18
CA GLU A 148 0.99 -1.84 18.83
C GLU A 148 2.23 -2.47 19.46
N LYS A 149 2.07 -3.60 20.16
CA LYS A 149 3.18 -4.36 20.76
C LYS A 149 4.21 -4.82 19.73
N ASN A 150 3.80 -5.09 18.50
CA ASN A 150 4.67 -5.50 17.40
C ASN A 150 5.16 -4.31 16.55
N ASN A 151 5.18 -3.09 17.11
CA ASN A 151 5.70 -1.87 16.48
C ASN A 151 4.97 -1.44 15.19
N ILE A 152 3.67 -1.71 15.10
CA ILE A 152 2.84 -1.14 14.02
C ILE A 152 2.22 0.15 14.50
N ILE A 153 2.39 1.20 13.70
CA ILE A 153 1.81 2.52 13.95
C ILE A 153 0.39 2.51 13.38
N LEU A 154 -0.59 2.61 14.26
CA LEU A 154 -2.02 2.52 13.93
C LEU A 154 -2.65 3.84 13.45
N THR A 155 -1.79 4.84 13.23
CA THR A 155 -2.15 6.13 12.67
C THR A 155 -1.25 6.39 11.50
N GLU A 156 -1.83 6.67 10.33
CA GLU A 156 -1.01 7.05 9.20
C GLU A 156 -0.51 8.50 9.31
N PRO A 157 0.70 8.78 8.83
CA PRO A 157 1.18 10.15 8.73
C PRO A 157 0.36 10.93 7.70
N GLN A 158 0.37 12.25 7.86
CA GLN A 158 -0.25 13.16 6.91
C GLN A 158 0.55 13.20 5.60
N VAL A 159 -0.13 13.55 4.50
CA VAL A 159 0.52 13.76 3.21
C VAL A 159 1.39 15.01 3.31
N TYR A 160 2.67 14.88 2.98
CA TYR A 160 3.57 16.01 2.92
C TYR A 160 3.14 16.96 1.79
N GLN A 161 2.92 18.22 2.15
CA GLN A 161 2.69 19.30 1.21
C GLN A 161 3.88 20.24 1.29
N TYR A 162 4.40 20.61 0.12
CA TYR A 162 5.49 21.58 0.06
C TYR A 162 4.95 22.94 0.55
N PRO A 163 5.58 23.57 1.55
CA PRO A 163 5.10 24.83 2.09
C PRO A 163 5.28 25.95 1.08
N ASN A 164 4.33 26.88 1.05
CA ASN A 164 4.44 28.08 0.25
C ASN A 164 5.52 29.03 0.81
N SER A 165 5.90 30.03 0.02
CA SER A 165 6.86 31.06 0.45
C SER A 165 6.39 31.85 1.67
N TRP A 166 5.08 32.03 1.83
CA TRP A 166 4.43 32.80 2.88
C TRP A 166 3.99 31.96 4.10
N ASP A 167 4.18 30.63 4.07
CA ASP A 167 3.85 29.78 5.21
C ASP A 167 4.87 29.98 6.35
N ARG A 168 4.36 30.20 7.57
CA ARG A 168 5.19 30.38 8.77
C ARG A 168 5.89 29.08 9.18
N TYR A 169 5.21 27.95 9.06
CA TYR A 169 5.72 26.64 9.43
C TYR A 169 6.13 25.88 8.17
N ARG A 170 7.40 25.44 8.12
CA ARG A 170 7.90 24.56 7.06
C ARG A 170 8.18 23.19 7.66
N PRO A 171 7.34 22.18 7.38
CA PRO A 171 7.65 20.83 7.82
C PRO A 171 8.92 20.35 7.11
N GLU A 172 9.73 19.61 7.86
CA GLU A 172 10.90 18.91 7.31
C GLU A 172 10.45 17.88 6.27
N LYS A 173 11.33 17.62 5.29
CA LYS A 173 11.04 16.64 4.25
C LYS A 173 11.14 15.24 4.86
N PRO A 174 10.12 14.37 4.72
CA PRO A 174 10.12 13.05 5.32
C PRO A 174 11.27 12.11 4.92
N TRP A 175 11.95 12.41 3.82
CA TRP A 175 13.04 11.61 3.27
C TRP A 175 14.44 12.22 3.49
N GLU A 176 14.52 13.38 4.12
CA GLU A 176 15.80 13.93 4.57
C GLU A 176 16.11 13.34 5.95
N ILE A 177 17.31 12.78 6.11
CA ILE A 177 17.80 12.28 7.40
C ILE A 177 18.63 13.41 8.00
N HIS A 178 18.23 13.88 9.18
CA HIS A 178 19.00 14.84 9.96
C HIS A 178 19.74 14.05 11.05
N GLU A 179 21.06 13.96 10.93
CA GLU A 179 21.95 13.35 11.94
C GLU A 179 22.18 14.29 13.13
#